data_AF-A0A535IFH7-F1
#
_entry.id   AF-A0A535IFH7-F1
#
_cell.length_a   1.000
_cell.length_b   1.000
_cell.length_c   1.000
_cell.angle_alpha   90.00
_cell.angle_beta   90.00
_cell.angle_gamma   90.00
#
_symmetry.space_group_name_H-M   'P 1'
#
loop_
_entity.id
_entity.type
_entity.pdbx_description
1 polymer ?
#
loop_
_entity_poly.entity_id
_entity_poly.type
_entity_poly.pdbx_seq_one_letter_code
_entity_poly.pdbx_strand_id
1 'polypeptide(L)'
;TVLFPTAPLTLHIFEERYKEMISRCIAEDIPFGVVLIREGQEVGSPALPFEVGTTAQIVSVEKLLQGRMNLIAVGRERFRLLDTSHARPYLVGRVEFAPHVTGERLSMLDAAGSVRRLFTDYLGLVAKLMDAELNTKALPDDAPSLAYTVAATLQVDNDVKQQWLNANSIQAMLQSQADLLPKELARLKLLAQVEHERKRDVDDSRMGSFSKN
;
A
#
# COMPACT_ATOMS: atom_id res chain seq x y z
N THR A 1 5.05 -6.47 -1.43
CA THR A 1 4.14 -5.34 -1.12
C THR A 1 3.58 -5.51 0.28
N VAL A 2 3.17 -4.43 0.95
CA VAL A 2 2.45 -4.49 2.24
C VAL A 2 0.96 -4.27 1.97
N LEU A 3 0.12 -5.26 2.25
CA LEU A 3 -1.33 -5.18 2.11
C LEU A 3 -1.95 -4.72 3.43
N PHE A 4 -2.80 -3.69 3.38
CA PHE A 4 -3.58 -3.25 4.54
C PHE A 4 -5.04 -3.71 4.42
N PRO A 5 -5.76 -3.83 5.55
CA PRO A 5 -7.22 -4.02 5.53
C PRO A 5 -7.89 -2.98 4.62
N THR A 6 -8.94 -3.40 3.91
CA THR A 6 -9.72 -2.62 2.91
C THR A 6 -8.99 -2.22 1.63
N ALA A 7 -7.65 -2.32 1.60
CA ALA A 7 -6.89 -1.95 0.42
C ALA A 7 -7.05 -2.99 -0.71
N PRO A 8 -7.20 -2.55 -1.98
CA PRO A 8 -7.23 -3.46 -3.11
C PRO A 8 -5.81 -3.98 -3.44
N LEU A 9 -5.75 -5.21 -3.93
CA LEU A 9 -4.55 -5.86 -4.44
C LEU A 9 -4.87 -6.44 -5.82
N THR A 10 -4.16 -6.00 -6.85
CA THR A 10 -4.27 -6.56 -8.20
C THR A 10 -3.06 -7.45 -8.47
N LEU A 11 -3.28 -8.70 -8.86
CA LEU A 11 -2.21 -9.65 -9.19
C LEU A 11 -2.41 -10.25 -10.57
N HIS A 12 -1.30 -10.46 -11.27
CA HIS A 12 -1.23 -11.31 -12.46
C HIS A 12 -0.60 -12.65 -12.08
N ILE A 13 -1.37 -13.73 -12.16
CA ILE A 13 -0.96 -15.07 -11.76
C ILE A 13 -0.60 -15.88 -12.99
N PHE A 14 0.66 -16.29 -13.07
CA PHE A 14 1.18 -17.09 -14.18
C PHE A 14 2.02 -18.30 -13.73
N GLU A 15 2.55 -18.31 -12.50
CA GLU A 15 3.27 -19.45 -11.93
C GLU A 15 2.33 -20.58 -11.49
N GLU A 16 2.67 -21.84 -11.81
CA GLU A 16 1.84 -23.01 -11.52
C GLU A 16 1.48 -23.15 -10.03
N ARG A 17 2.44 -22.90 -9.12
CA ARG A 17 2.18 -22.95 -7.67
C ARG A 17 1.07 -22.00 -7.23
N TYR A 18 1.02 -20.80 -7.81
CA TYR A 18 0.01 -19.81 -7.48
C TYR A 18 -1.31 -20.05 -8.22
N LYS A 19 -1.28 -20.68 -9.40
CA LYS A 19 -2.51 -21.17 -10.05
C LYS A 19 -3.23 -22.20 -9.18
N GLU A 20 -2.48 -23.14 -8.59
CA GLU A 20 -3.05 -24.13 -7.65
C GLU A 20 -3.64 -23.45 -6.41
N MET A 21 -2.85 -22.57 -5.75
CA MET A 21 -3.29 -21.85 -4.55
C MET A 21 -4.58 -21.06 -4.79
N ILE A 22 -4.62 -20.26 -5.87
CA ILE A 22 -5.76 -19.40 -6.18
C ILE A 22 -6.99 -20.22 -6.59
N SER A 23 -6.80 -21.30 -7.34
CA SER A 23 -7.92 -22.21 -7.68
C SER A 23 -8.56 -22.80 -6.43
N ARG A 24 -7.74 -23.15 -5.42
CA ARG A 24 -8.24 -23.63 -4.13
C ARG A 24 -8.99 -22.53 -3.37
N CYS A 25 -8.43 -21.32 -3.28
CA CYS A 25 -9.09 -20.18 -2.64
C CYS A 25 -10.48 -19.90 -3.24
N ILE A 26 -10.61 -19.99 -4.56
CA ILE A 26 -11.89 -19.80 -5.27
C ILE A 26 -12.85 -20.95 -4.97
N ALA A 27 -12.39 -22.20 -5.02
CA ALA A 27 -13.24 -23.38 -4.83
C ALA A 27 -13.77 -23.52 -3.40
N GLU A 28 -12.97 -23.14 -2.41
CA GLU A 28 -13.30 -23.23 -0.98
C GLU A 28 -13.87 -21.91 -0.41
N ASP A 29 -13.93 -20.83 -1.21
CA ASP A 29 -14.27 -19.46 -0.79
C ASP A 29 -13.48 -19.00 0.44
N ILE A 30 -12.15 -19.18 0.39
CA ILE A 30 -11.24 -18.80 1.47
C ILE A 30 -10.22 -17.75 1.00
N PRO A 31 -9.79 -16.84 1.90
CA PRO A 31 -8.75 -15.88 1.56
C PRO A 31 -7.36 -16.53 1.51
N PHE A 32 -6.40 -15.84 0.89
CA PHE A 32 -4.98 -16.17 0.99
C PHE A 32 -4.24 -15.13 1.84
N GLY A 33 -3.07 -15.48 2.38
CA GLY A 33 -2.25 -14.56 3.17
C GLY A 33 -1.27 -13.76 2.31
N VAL A 34 -1.10 -12.48 2.64
CA VAL A 34 -0.07 -11.61 2.05
C VAL A 34 0.87 -11.14 3.15
N VAL A 35 2.16 -11.46 2.99
CA VAL A 35 3.25 -11.05 3.86
C VAL A 35 4.33 -10.38 3.02
N LEU A 36 4.97 -9.34 3.57
CA LEU A 36 6.15 -8.77 2.95
C LEU A 36 7.32 -9.73 3.10
N ILE A 37 8.21 -9.80 2.11
CA ILE A 37 9.46 -10.56 2.18
C ILE A 37 10.52 -9.68 2.85
N ARG A 38 11.14 -10.22 3.91
CA ARG A 38 12.23 -9.56 4.66
C ARG A 38 13.58 -9.80 4.01
N GLU A 39 13.86 -11.05 3.62
CA GLU A 39 15.11 -11.46 2.97
C GLU A 39 14.84 -12.50 1.88
N GLY A 40 15.56 -12.42 0.77
CA GLY A 40 15.39 -13.27 -0.41
C GLY A 40 14.57 -12.63 -1.53
N GLN A 41 14.67 -13.20 -2.73
CA GLN A 41 13.81 -12.86 -3.88
C GLN A 41 12.56 -13.76 -3.85
N GLU A 42 11.46 -13.31 -4.44
CA GLU A 42 10.20 -14.10 -4.61
C GLU A 42 10.40 -15.44 -5.38
N VAL A 43 11.60 -15.66 -5.94
CA VAL A 43 11.97 -16.79 -6.79
C VAL A 43 13.24 -17.48 -6.28
N GLY A 44 13.17 -18.79 -6.04
CA GLY A 44 14.35 -19.69 -5.98
C GLY A 44 14.90 -20.09 -4.59
N SER A 45 14.78 -19.26 -3.56
CA SER A 45 15.22 -19.56 -2.18
C SER A 45 14.07 -19.33 -1.19
N PRO A 46 14.03 -19.98 -0.01
CA PRO A 46 12.98 -19.73 0.97
C PRO A 46 13.09 -18.29 1.47
N ALA A 47 12.30 -17.41 0.87
CA ALA A 47 12.16 -16.04 1.28
C ALA A 47 11.71 -16.01 2.75
N LEU A 48 12.42 -15.27 3.60
CA LEU A 48 12.03 -15.09 4.99
C LEU A 48 10.94 -14.01 5.04
N PRO A 49 9.68 -14.35 5.35
CA PRO A 49 8.63 -13.34 5.43
C PRO A 49 8.74 -12.54 6.72
N PHE A 50 8.15 -11.34 6.72
CA PHE A 50 7.77 -10.69 7.97
C PHE A 50 6.67 -11.48 8.67
N GLU A 51 6.64 -11.38 10.01
CA GLU A 51 5.69 -12.13 10.84
C GLU A 51 4.26 -11.58 10.72
N VAL A 52 4.07 -10.33 10.35
CA VAL A 52 2.73 -9.72 10.28
C VAL A 52 2.32 -9.52 8.83
N GLY A 53 1.13 -10.04 8.49
CA GLY A 53 0.53 -9.95 7.18
C GLY A 53 -0.96 -9.64 7.24
N THR A 54 -1.59 -9.62 6.06
CA THR A 54 -3.03 -9.39 5.91
C THR A 54 -3.64 -10.45 5.02
N THR A 55 -4.82 -10.97 5.39
CA THR A 55 -5.59 -11.85 4.52
C THR A 55 -6.14 -11.07 3.33
N ALA A 56 -6.16 -11.69 2.16
CA ALA A 56 -6.65 -11.12 0.92
C ALA A 56 -7.83 -11.96 0.43
N GLN A 57 -9.02 -11.36 0.43
CA GLN A 57 -10.23 -11.97 -0.12
C GLN A 57 -10.29 -11.67 -1.62
N ILE A 58 -10.41 -12.70 -2.44
CA ILE A 58 -10.60 -12.55 -3.89
C ILE A 58 -11.99 -11.95 -4.14
N VAL A 59 -12.06 -10.85 -4.88
CA VAL A 59 -13.33 -10.19 -5.24
C VAL A 59 -13.64 -10.25 -6.74
N SER A 60 -12.62 -10.44 -7.58
CA SER A 60 -12.80 -10.63 -9.01
C SER A 60 -11.65 -11.46 -9.58
N VAL A 61 -11.97 -12.34 -10.53
CA VAL A 61 -11.00 -13.17 -11.25
C VAL A 61 -11.38 -13.20 -12.72
N GLU A 62 -10.42 -12.84 -13.56
CA GLU A 62 -10.47 -13.02 -15.00
C GLU A 62 -9.51 -14.15 -15.37
N LYS A 63 -10.05 -15.25 -15.93
CA LYS A 63 -9.24 -16.35 -16.45
C LYS A 63 -8.76 -16.02 -17.86
N LEU A 64 -7.49 -16.26 -18.10
CA LEU A 64 -6.81 -16.02 -19.37
C LEU A 64 -6.35 -17.36 -19.98
N LEU A 65 -5.72 -17.29 -21.15
CA LEU A 65 -5.12 -18.44 -21.82
C LEU A 65 -4.08 -19.14 -20.92
N GLN A 66 -3.94 -20.45 -21.09
CA GLN A 66 -2.97 -21.30 -20.37
C GLN A 66 -3.11 -21.24 -18.83
N GLY A 67 -4.33 -21.03 -18.33
CA GLY A 67 -4.62 -20.99 -16.90
C GLY A 67 -4.04 -19.79 -16.16
N ARG A 68 -3.57 -18.76 -16.89
CA ARG A 68 -3.19 -17.48 -16.26
C ARG A 68 -4.44 -16.76 -15.74
N MET A 69 -4.27 -15.92 -14.74
CA MET A 69 -5.38 -15.17 -14.15
C MET A 69 -4.98 -13.73 -13.85
N ASN A 70 -5.86 -12.78 -14.13
CA ASN A 70 -5.84 -11.49 -13.46
C ASN A 70 -6.81 -11.57 -12.28
N LEU A 71 -6.38 -11.17 -11.09
CA LEU A 71 -7.25 -11.13 -9.93
C LEU A 71 -7.20 -9.78 -9.23
N ILE A 72 -8.35 -9.41 -8.69
CA ILE A 72 -8.48 -8.34 -7.70
C ILE A 72 -8.86 -9.00 -6.39
N ALA A 73 -8.09 -8.71 -5.36
CA ALA A 73 -8.37 -9.08 -3.98
C ALA A 73 -8.46 -7.83 -3.10
N VAL A 74 -9.08 -7.96 -1.93
CA VAL A 74 -9.19 -6.89 -0.94
C VAL A 74 -8.67 -7.38 0.39
N GLY A 75 -7.81 -6.60 1.03
CA GLY A 75 -7.30 -6.90 2.37
C GLY A 75 -8.43 -6.97 3.41
N ARG A 76 -8.41 -7.97 4.28
CA ARG A 76 -9.43 -8.16 5.34
C ARG A 76 -8.82 -8.06 6.73
N GLU A 77 -8.23 -9.14 7.21
CA GLU A 77 -7.80 -9.27 8.61
C GLU A 77 -6.29 -9.30 8.70
N ARG A 78 -5.74 -8.53 9.64
CA ARG A 78 -4.32 -8.62 9.99
C ARG A 78 -4.09 -9.88 10.82
N PHE A 79 -3.01 -10.59 10.51
CA PHE A 79 -2.60 -11.78 11.24
C PHE A 79 -1.12 -11.74 11.60
N ARG A 80 -0.74 -12.54 12.60
CA ARG A 80 0.65 -12.90 12.90
C ARG A 80 0.90 -14.34 12.49
N LEU A 81 1.97 -14.55 11.75
CA LEU A 81 2.48 -15.84 11.29
C LEU A 81 3.21 -16.52 12.46
N LEU A 82 2.75 -17.72 12.81
CA LEU A 82 3.29 -18.51 13.92
C LEU A 82 4.36 -19.48 13.45
N ASP A 83 4.14 -20.10 12.29
CA ASP A 83 5.07 -21.01 11.63
C ASP A 83 4.83 -21.03 10.12
N THR A 84 5.80 -21.58 9.39
CA THR A 84 5.70 -21.80 7.95
C THR A 84 6.01 -23.24 7.61
N SER A 85 5.47 -23.70 6.48
CA SER A 85 5.69 -25.02 5.94
C SER A 85 5.71 -24.99 4.42
N HIS A 86 6.53 -25.86 3.85
CA HIS A 86 6.65 -26.09 2.40
C HIS A 86 5.94 -27.38 1.97
N ALA A 87 4.92 -27.81 2.72
CA ALA A 87 4.13 -29.00 2.41
C ALA A 87 3.30 -28.88 1.11
N ARG A 88 3.26 -27.69 0.50
CA ARG A 88 2.60 -27.41 -0.79
C ARG A 88 3.59 -26.72 -1.73
N PRO A 89 3.29 -26.66 -3.05
CA PRO A 89 4.14 -25.94 -4.02
C PRO A 89 4.28 -24.44 -3.75
N TYR A 90 3.43 -23.90 -2.86
CA TYR A 90 3.43 -22.53 -2.36
C TYR A 90 3.59 -22.54 -0.84
N LEU A 91 4.11 -21.43 -0.28
CA LEU A 91 4.30 -21.27 1.16
C LEU A 91 2.94 -21.35 1.88
N VAL A 92 2.87 -22.19 2.91
CA VAL A 92 1.74 -22.23 3.84
C VAL A 92 2.25 -21.91 5.23
N GLY A 93 1.37 -21.42 6.10
CA GLY A 93 1.75 -21.13 7.48
C GLY A 93 0.54 -21.06 8.39
N ARG A 94 0.76 -21.40 9.66
CA ARG A 94 -0.25 -21.22 10.70
C ARG A 94 -0.22 -19.77 11.16
N VAL A 95 -1.40 -19.18 11.32
CA VAL A 95 -1.55 -17.77 11.69
C VAL A 95 -2.49 -17.60 12.87
N GLU A 96 -2.32 -16.52 13.61
CA GLU A 96 -3.29 -16.01 14.58
C GLU A 96 -3.79 -14.63 14.12
N PHE A 97 -5.09 -14.38 14.22
CA PHE A 97 -5.63 -13.05 13.91
C PHE A 97 -5.23 -12.05 14.99
N ALA A 98 -4.72 -10.91 14.55
CA ALA A 98 -4.18 -9.87 15.40
C ALA A 98 -4.74 -8.51 14.96
N PRO A 99 -6.04 -8.23 15.14
CA PRO A 99 -6.61 -6.93 14.77
C PRO A 99 -5.89 -5.79 15.51
N HIS A 100 -5.85 -4.60 14.90
CA HIS A 100 -5.33 -3.42 15.59
C HIS A 100 -6.29 -3.03 16.70
N VAL A 101 -5.77 -2.75 17.90
CA VAL A 101 -6.62 -2.19 18.96
C VAL A 101 -6.88 -0.70 18.69
N THR A 102 -8.07 -0.25 19.04
CA THR A 102 -8.35 1.19 19.09
C THR A 102 -7.69 1.78 20.34
N GLY A 103 -6.87 2.81 20.17
CA GLY A 103 -6.26 3.54 21.30
C GLY A 103 -7.24 4.50 21.99
N GLU A 104 -6.70 5.46 22.74
CA GLU A 104 -7.49 6.48 23.43
C GLU A 104 -8.26 7.36 22.43
N ARG A 105 -9.57 7.51 22.66
CA ARG A 105 -10.47 8.17 21.70
C ARG A 105 -10.08 9.61 21.37
N LEU A 106 -9.76 10.43 22.37
CA LEU A 106 -9.45 11.85 22.15
C LEU A 106 -8.15 12.01 21.34
N SER A 107 -7.07 11.36 21.77
CA SER A 107 -5.79 11.37 21.05
C SER A 107 -5.92 10.83 19.62
N MET A 108 -6.77 9.82 19.41
CA MET A 108 -7.04 9.29 18.08
C MET A 108 -7.75 10.30 17.18
N LEU A 109 -8.72 11.06 17.71
CA LEU A 109 -9.42 12.09 16.94
C LEU A 109 -8.47 13.23 16.53
N ASP A 110 -7.60 13.68 17.43
CA ASP A 110 -6.62 14.73 17.14
C ASP A 110 -5.59 14.29 16.09
N ALA A 111 -5.06 13.08 16.23
CA ALA A 111 -4.14 12.49 15.27
C ALA A 111 -4.82 12.28 13.90
N ALA A 112 -6.04 11.73 13.88
CA ALA A 112 -6.81 11.52 12.65
C ALA A 112 -7.12 12.84 11.94
N GLY A 113 -7.51 13.89 12.68
CA GLY A 113 -7.75 15.22 12.12
C GLY A 113 -6.50 15.82 11.47
N SER A 114 -5.34 15.64 12.11
CA SER A 114 -4.05 16.11 11.59
C SER A 114 -3.61 15.33 10.35
N VAL A 115 -3.67 13.99 10.41
CA VAL A 115 -3.40 13.10 9.27
C VAL A 115 -4.30 13.44 8.09
N ARG A 116 -5.60 13.62 8.30
CA ARG A 116 -6.56 13.97 7.23
C ARG A 116 -6.14 15.24 6.50
N ARG A 117 -5.84 16.31 7.24
CA ARG A 117 -5.42 17.59 6.64
C ARG A 117 -4.12 17.42 5.83
N LEU A 118 -3.08 16.86 6.46
CA LEU A 118 -1.77 16.71 5.84
C LEU A 118 -1.81 15.77 4.62
N PHE A 119 -2.59 14.69 4.71
CA PHE A 119 -2.73 13.76 3.59
C PHE A 119 -3.55 14.35 2.44
N THR A 120 -4.56 15.17 2.75
CA THR A 120 -5.29 15.93 1.73
C THR A 120 -4.36 16.89 0.98
N ASP A 121 -3.48 17.61 1.70
CA ASP A 121 -2.46 18.46 1.09
C ASP A 121 -1.47 17.66 0.23
N TYR A 122 -1.11 16.45 0.67
CA TYR A 122 -0.21 15.55 -0.04
C TYR A 122 -0.82 15.12 -1.37
N LEU A 123 -2.06 14.62 -1.35
CA LEU A 123 -2.80 14.28 -2.57
C LEU A 123 -2.93 15.52 -3.47
N GLY A 124 -3.26 16.67 -2.85
CA GLY A 124 -3.16 18.04 -3.38
C GLY A 124 -2.00 18.26 -4.34
N LEU A 125 -0.79 18.01 -3.84
CA LEU A 125 0.45 18.24 -4.57
C LEU A 125 0.73 17.14 -5.61
N VAL A 126 0.47 15.87 -5.27
CA VAL A 126 0.66 14.75 -6.20
C VAL A 126 -0.16 14.96 -7.47
N ALA A 127 -1.43 15.31 -7.34
CA ALA A 127 -2.27 15.50 -8.51
C ALA A 127 -1.87 16.72 -9.35
N LYS A 128 -1.43 17.82 -8.71
CA LYS A 128 -0.84 18.97 -9.44
C LYS A 128 0.40 18.57 -10.24
N LEU A 129 1.26 17.72 -9.66
CA LEU A 129 2.46 17.21 -10.34
C LEU A 129 2.12 16.27 -11.50
N MET A 130 1.02 15.52 -11.38
CA MET A 130 0.55 14.56 -12.39
C MET A 130 -0.42 15.16 -13.42
N ASP A 131 -0.75 16.45 -13.31
CA ASP A 131 -1.81 17.10 -14.11
C ASP A 131 -3.14 16.33 -14.06
N ALA A 132 -3.49 15.85 -12.86
CA ALA A 132 -4.67 15.04 -12.61
C ALA A 132 -5.69 15.80 -11.73
N GLU A 133 -6.97 15.44 -11.85
CA GLU A 133 -7.99 15.94 -10.93
C GLU A 133 -7.97 15.18 -9.61
N LEU A 134 -8.17 15.92 -8.51
CA LEU A 134 -8.26 15.34 -7.18
C LEU A 134 -9.68 14.98 -6.82
N ASN A 135 -9.89 13.71 -6.51
CA ASN A 135 -11.08 13.29 -5.79
C ASN A 135 -10.77 13.10 -4.30
N THR A 136 -10.71 14.20 -3.53
CA THR A 136 -10.48 14.17 -2.07
C THR A 136 -11.73 13.80 -1.27
N LYS A 137 -12.93 13.75 -1.90
CA LYS A 137 -14.20 13.40 -1.25
C LYS A 137 -14.29 11.95 -0.76
N ALA A 138 -13.26 11.14 -0.97
CA ALA A 138 -13.27 9.71 -0.66
C ALA A 138 -12.49 9.30 0.60
N LEU A 139 -11.89 10.24 1.36
CA LEU A 139 -11.18 9.86 2.59
C LEU A 139 -12.19 9.42 3.68
N PRO A 140 -12.05 8.21 4.26
CA PRO A 140 -12.98 7.71 5.27
C PRO A 140 -13.06 8.63 6.49
N ASP A 141 -14.22 8.75 7.12
CA ASP A 141 -14.42 9.60 8.30
C ASP A 141 -13.89 8.97 9.59
N ASP A 142 -13.95 7.65 9.70
CA ASP A 142 -13.45 6.93 10.86
C ASP A 142 -11.92 6.78 10.86
N ALA A 143 -11.34 6.86 12.05
CA ALA A 143 -9.90 6.86 12.24
C ALA A 143 -9.20 5.57 11.76
N PRO A 144 -9.73 4.35 12.02
CA PRO A 144 -9.13 3.11 11.49
C PRO A 144 -9.05 3.07 9.96
N SER A 145 -10.17 3.36 9.28
CA SER A 145 -10.21 3.32 7.80
C SER A 145 -9.36 4.42 7.18
N LEU A 146 -9.30 5.61 7.80
CA LEU A 146 -8.37 6.66 7.40
C LEU A 146 -6.91 6.17 7.50
N ALA A 147 -6.52 5.58 8.64
CA ALA A 147 -5.16 5.11 8.87
C ALA A 147 -4.73 4.07 7.82
N TYR A 148 -5.59 3.10 7.50
CA TYR A 148 -5.32 2.11 6.45
C TYR A 148 -5.29 2.72 5.05
N THR A 149 -6.17 3.67 4.76
CA THR A 149 -6.19 4.38 3.47
C THR A 149 -4.88 5.14 3.24
N VAL A 150 -4.41 5.89 4.26
CA VAL A 150 -3.12 6.58 4.20
C VAL A 150 -1.98 5.59 4.03
N ALA A 151 -1.95 4.52 4.83
CA ALA A 151 -0.89 3.53 4.78
C ALA A 151 -0.78 2.80 3.42
N ALA A 152 -1.92 2.48 2.82
CA ALA A 152 -1.97 1.85 1.50
C ALA A 152 -1.55 2.82 0.38
N THR A 153 -1.97 4.08 0.47
CA THR A 153 -1.87 5.04 -0.64
C THR A 153 -0.55 5.82 -0.65
N LEU A 154 0.01 6.13 0.52
CA LEU A 154 1.22 6.96 0.61
C LEU A 154 2.41 6.26 -0.07
N GLN A 155 3.15 7.01 -0.88
CA GLN A 155 4.33 6.51 -1.61
C GLN A 155 5.59 6.61 -0.75
N VAL A 156 5.73 5.66 0.18
CA VAL A 156 6.89 5.49 1.06
C VAL A 156 7.37 4.04 1.02
N ASP A 157 8.59 3.81 1.51
CA ASP A 157 9.23 2.50 1.49
C ASP A 157 8.41 1.44 2.25
N ASN A 158 8.52 0.19 1.78
CA ASN A 158 7.80 -0.94 2.38
C ASN A 158 8.18 -1.15 3.84
N ASP A 159 9.37 -0.77 4.28
CA ASP A 159 9.77 -0.87 5.69
C ASP A 159 8.91 0.05 6.59
N VAL A 160 8.63 1.26 6.12
CA VAL A 160 7.72 2.20 6.82
C VAL A 160 6.30 1.64 6.84
N LYS A 161 5.83 1.12 5.70
CA LYS A 161 4.51 0.47 5.63
C LYS A 161 4.44 -0.75 6.56
N GLN A 162 5.49 -1.55 6.62
CA GLN A 162 5.55 -2.71 7.49
C GLN A 162 5.58 -2.30 8.97
N GLN A 163 6.26 -1.21 9.33
CA GLN A 163 6.19 -0.64 10.68
C GLN A 163 4.76 -0.23 11.05
N TRP A 164 4.01 0.39 10.12
CA TRP A 164 2.59 0.68 10.34
C TRP A 164 1.77 -0.59 10.49
N LEU A 165 1.92 -1.57 9.60
CA LEU A 165 1.20 -2.85 9.73
C LEU A 165 1.52 -3.57 11.05
N ASN A 166 2.76 -3.43 11.56
CA ASN A 166 3.20 -3.99 12.84
C ASN A 166 2.68 -3.21 14.05
N ALA A 167 2.16 -1.99 13.89
CA ALA A 167 1.71 -1.17 15.01
C ALA A 167 0.66 -1.91 15.85
N ASN A 168 0.74 -1.76 17.16
CA ASN A 168 -0.20 -2.44 18.06
C ASN A 168 -1.59 -1.78 18.04
N SER A 169 -1.66 -0.48 17.72
CA SER A 169 -2.91 0.28 17.74
C SER A 169 -3.05 1.25 16.56
N ILE A 170 -4.29 1.60 16.25
CA ILE A 170 -4.62 2.64 15.26
C ILE A 170 -4.06 4.01 15.68
N GLN A 171 -4.07 4.31 16.97
CA GLN A 171 -3.51 5.55 17.50
C GLN A 171 -2.01 5.66 17.21
N ALA A 172 -1.24 4.60 17.46
CA ALA A 172 0.20 4.58 17.19
C ALA A 172 0.50 4.73 15.69
N MET A 173 -0.31 4.07 14.84
CA MET A 173 -0.20 4.21 13.39
C MET A 173 -0.46 5.65 12.94
N LEU A 174 -1.55 6.27 13.40
CA LEU A 174 -1.90 7.66 13.06
C LEU A 174 -0.85 8.66 13.54
N GLN A 175 -0.29 8.47 14.74
CA GLN A 175 0.78 9.33 15.24
C GLN A 175 2.01 9.25 14.34
N SER A 176 2.45 8.03 14.00
CA SER A 176 3.58 7.83 13.09
C SER A 176 3.33 8.44 11.70
N GLN A 177 2.10 8.35 11.19
CA GLN A 177 1.71 9.00 9.94
C GLN A 177 1.73 10.53 10.06
N ALA A 178 1.24 11.10 11.16
CA ALA A 178 1.25 12.53 11.42
C ALA A 178 2.68 13.09 11.51
N ASP A 179 3.63 12.32 12.04
CA ASP A 179 5.04 12.70 12.13
C ASP A 179 5.77 12.60 10.78
N LEU A 180 5.34 11.70 9.89
CA LEU A 180 5.97 11.46 8.60
C LEU A 180 5.47 12.39 7.50
N LEU A 181 4.15 12.61 7.41
CA LEU A 181 3.51 13.37 6.34
C LEU A 181 4.11 14.77 6.09
N PRO A 182 4.48 15.57 7.13
CA PRO A 182 5.12 16.86 6.91
C PRO A 182 6.45 16.77 6.14
N LYS A 183 7.22 15.70 6.38
CA LYS A 183 8.50 15.45 5.68
C LYS A 183 8.25 15.10 4.21
N GLU A 184 7.27 14.24 3.95
CA GLU A 184 6.88 13.88 2.58
C GLU A 184 6.31 15.08 1.81
N LEU A 185 5.53 15.94 2.46
CA LEU A 185 5.05 17.19 1.89
C LEU A 185 6.20 18.13 1.51
N ALA A 186 7.19 18.29 2.39
CA ALA A 186 8.36 19.11 2.10
C ALA A 186 9.15 18.56 0.91
N ARG A 187 9.34 17.23 0.86
CA ARG A 187 10.00 16.55 -0.25
C ARG A 187 9.27 16.76 -1.59
N LEU A 188 7.95 16.58 -1.62
CA LEU A 188 7.16 16.81 -2.83
C LEU A 188 7.19 18.27 -3.31
N LYS A 189 7.14 19.24 -2.38
CA LYS A 189 7.26 20.66 -2.72
C LYS A 189 8.59 20.98 -3.40
N LEU A 190 9.69 20.41 -2.90
CA LEU A 190 11.01 20.56 -3.50
C LEU A 190 11.05 19.98 -4.92
N LEU A 191 10.50 18.77 -5.12
CA LEU A 191 10.41 18.15 -6.44
C LEU A 191 9.58 18.99 -7.42
N ALA A 192 8.46 19.54 -6.97
CA ALA A 192 7.62 20.42 -7.78
C ALA A 192 8.34 21.71 -8.19
N GLN A 193 9.15 22.27 -7.30
CA GLN A 193 9.94 23.46 -7.61
C GLN A 193 11.03 23.16 -8.66
N VAL A 194 11.77 22.07 -8.51
CA VAL A 194 12.81 21.66 -9.47
C VAL A 194 12.21 21.39 -10.85
N GLU A 195 11.05 20.70 -10.92
CA GLU A 195 10.38 20.44 -12.19
C GLU A 195 9.87 21.74 -12.85
N HIS A 196 9.42 22.71 -12.05
CA HIS A 196 8.99 24.01 -12.56
C HIS A 196 10.16 24.87 -13.06
N GLU A 197 11.32 24.84 -12.40
CA GLU A 197 12.55 25.49 -12.86
C GLU A 197 13.05 24.86 -14.17
N ARG A 198 13.11 23.53 -14.25
CA ARG A 198 13.51 22.80 -15.46
C ARG A 198 12.63 23.13 -16.67
N LYS A 199 11.30 23.22 -16.50
CA LYS A 199 10.37 23.58 -17.59
C LYS A 199 10.60 25.01 -18.08
N ARG A 200 10.88 25.96 -17.17
CA ARG A 200 11.18 27.35 -17.54
C ARG A 200 12.47 27.47 -18.36
N ASP A 201 13.53 26.78 -17.95
CA ASP A 201 14.82 26.82 -18.67
C ASP A 201 14.72 26.22 -20.09
N VAL A 202 13.90 25.17 -20.26
CA VAL A 202 13.64 24.55 -21.58
C VAL A 202 12.86 25.50 -22.49
N ASP A 203 11.84 26.19 -21.98
CA ASP A 203 11.06 27.15 -22.76
C ASP A 203 11.88 28.38 -23.15
N ASP A 204 12.73 28.90 -22.26
CA ASP A 204 13.61 30.04 -22.55
C ASP A 204 14.69 29.68 -23.58
N SER A 205 15.25 28.46 -23.49
CA SER A 205 16.20 27.92 -24.48
C SER A 205 15.57 27.75 -25.87
N ARG A 206 14.27 27.38 -25.93
CA ARG A 206 13.53 27.30 -27.19
C ARG A 206 13.27 28.70 -27.76
N MET A 207 12.81 29.66 -26.97
CA MET A 207 12.55 31.04 -27.43
C MET A 207 13.83 31.74 -27.94
N GLY A 208 14.97 31.54 -27.28
CA GLY A 208 16.25 32.09 -27.71
C GLY A 208 16.76 31.56 -29.06
N SER A 209 16.33 30.35 -29.46
CA SER A 209 16.70 29.75 -30.75
C SER A 209 15.87 30.26 -31.94
N PHE A 210 14.66 30.76 -31.71
CA PHE A 210 13.78 31.32 -32.76
C PHE A 210 14.09 32.79 -33.11
N SER A 211 14.80 33.52 -32.26
CA SER A 211 15.09 34.96 -32.45
C SER A 211 16.37 35.24 -33.26
N LYS A 212 16.98 34.22 -33.89
CA LYS A 212 18.27 34.33 -34.61
C LYS A 212 18.21 34.10 -36.13
N ASN A 213 17.04 34.06 -36.75
CA ASN A 213 16.90 33.98 -38.22
C ASN A 213 16.24 35.22 -38.79
#